data_AF-A0AAV8YIJ7-F1
#
_entry.id   AF-A0AAV8YIJ7-F1
#
_cell.length_a   1.000
_cell.length_b   1.000
_cell.length_c   1.000
_cell.angle_alpha   90.00
_cell.angle_beta   90.00
_cell.angle_gamma   90.00
#
_symmetry.space_group_name_H-M   'P 1'
#
loop_
_entity.id
_entity.type
_entity.pdbx_description
1 polymer ?
#
loop_
_entity_poly.entity_id
_entity_poly.type
_entity_poly.pdbx_seq_one_letter_code
_entity_poly.pdbx_strand_id
1 'polypeptide(L)' 'MTHHLRMFFISGDKFRLVLATTLREDGYPDGGDWNPQGLESEGSRADSFEYVMSGKVYRIEGDEAAMEPSSRL' A
#
# COMPACT_ATOMS: atom_id res chain seq x y z
N MET A 1 -22.35 11.25 0.89
CA MET A 1 -21.33 11.69 -0.08
C MET A 1 -20.67 10.43 -0.62
N THR A 2 -21.04 10.04 -1.84
CA THR A 2 -20.81 8.70 -2.39
C THR A 2 -19.32 8.49 -2.69
N HIS A 3 -18.64 7.63 -1.93
CA HIS A 3 -17.28 7.21 -2.27
C HIS A 3 -17.35 6.29 -3.48
N HIS A 4 -17.01 6.84 -4.64
CA HIS A 4 -16.94 6.12 -5.89
C HIS A 4 -15.72 5.20 -5.83
N LEU A 5 -15.94 3.90 -5.58
CA LEU A 5 -14.87 2.90 -5.66
C LEU A 5 -14.45 2.78 -7.14
N ARG A 6 -13.40 3.50 -7.54
CA ARG A 6 -12.87 3.47 -8.90
C ARG A 6 -11.59 2.65 -8.92
N MET A 7 -11.75 1.34 -8.90
CA MET A 7 -10.74 0.40 -9.36
C MET A 7 -11.51 -0.78 -9.93
N PHE A 8 -11.51 -0.92 -11.27
CA PHE A 8 -12.17 -2.03 -11.94
C PHE A 8 -11.08 -2.97 -12.47
N PHE A 9 -11.05 -4.20 -11.96
CA PHE A 9 -10.16 -5.25 -12.45
C PHE A 9 -10.92 -6.17 -13.38
N ILE A 10 -10.33 -6.47 -14.53
CA ILE A 10 -10.83 -7.47 -15.48
C ILE A 10 -10.10 -8.80 -15.22
N SER A 11 -10.76 -9.91 -15.53
CA SER A 11 -10.15 -11.23 -15.44
C SER A 11 -8.90 -11.30 -16.32
N GLY A 12 -7.75 -11.62 -15.72
CA GLY A 12 -6.46 -11.72 -16.40
C GLY A 12 -5.55 -10.49 -16.26
N ASP A 13 -6.02 -9.40 -15.65
CA ASP A 13 -5.20 -8.21 -15.42
C ASP A 13 -4.03 -8.51 -14.48
N LYS A 14 -2.86 -8.02 -14.88
CA LYS A 14 -1.64 -8.05 -14.05
C LYS A 14 -1.46 -6.68 -13.43
N PHE A 15 -1.27 -6.64 -12.11
CA PHE A 15 -1.04 -5.40 -11.39
C PHE A 15 0.16 -5.51 -10.47
N ARG A 16 0.74 -4.34 -10.19
CA ARG A 16 1.82 -4.19 -9.21
C ARG A 16 1.20 -3.77 -7.89
N LEU A 17 1.36 -4.63 -6.87
CA LEU A 17 0.94 -4.34 -5.50
C LEU A 17 2.17 -3.98 -4.66
N VAL A 18 2.06 -2.89 -3.91
CA VAL A 18 3.05 -2.48 -2.91
C VAL A 18 2.33 -2.14 -1.62
N LEU A 19 2.83 -2.69 -0.51
CA LEU A 19 2.42 -2.31 0.84
C LEU A 19 3.50 -1.38 1.41
N ALA A 20 3.08 -0.23 1.94
CA ALA A 20 3.96 0.75 2.55
C ALA A 20 3.33 1.29 3.84
N THR A 21 4.18 1.61 4.82
CA THR A 21 3.77 2.20 6.11
C THR A 21 3.68 3.73 6.06
N THR A 22 4.25 4.35 5.03
CA THR A 22 4.26 5.80 4.80
C THR A 22 4.23 6.08 3.30
N LEU A 23 3.67 7.23 2.91
CA LEU A 23 3.69 7.73 1.53
C LEU A 23 4.94 8.55 1.22
N ARG A 24 5.72 8.93 2.24
CA ARG A 24 6.96 9.68 2.06
C ARG A 24 8.05 8.78 1.49
N GLU A 25 8.81 9.29 0.52
CA GLU A 25 9.92 8.56 -0.08
C GLU A 25 11.12 8.41 0.86
N ASP A 26 11.24 9.31 1.85
CA ASP A 26 12.29 9.31 2.87
C ASP A 26 12.12 8.21 3.94
N GLY A 27 10.98 7.52 3.95
CA GLY A 27 10.67 6.47 4.91
C GLY A 27 10.30 6.97 6.31
N TYR A 28 10.12 8.28 6.52
CA TYR A 28 9.70 8.81 7.81
C TYR A 28 8.28 8.35 8.13
N PRO A 29 8.03 7.80 9.34
CA PRO A 29 6.72 7.29 9.72
C PRO A 29 5.68 8.40 9.70
N ASP A 30 4.49 8.08 9.19
CA ASP A 30 3.40 9.04 9.14
C ASP A 30 2.94 9.39 10.56
N GLY A 31 2.84 10.68 10.85
CA GLY A 31 2.52 11.22 12.19
C GLY A 31 1.05 11.03 12.58
N GLY A 32 0.22 10.51 11.68
CA GLY A 32 -1.21 10.27 11.88
C GLY A 32 -2.11 11.43 11.47
N ASP A 33 -1.54 12.60 11.19
CA ASP A 33 -2.27 13.75 10.67
C ASP A 33 -2.18 13.77 9.14
N TRP A 34 -3.31 13.50 8.48
CA TRP A 34 -3.42 13.64 7.03
C TRP A 34 -3.41 15.12 6.65
N ASN A 35 -2.33 15.59 6.02
CA ASN A 35 -2.25 16.94 5.46
C ASN A 35 -2.29 16.91 3.93
N PRO A 36 -3.43 17.28 3.30
CA PRO A 36 -3.54 17.30 1.84
C PRO A 36 -2.60 18.33 1.19
N GLN A 37 -2.21 19.39 1.90
CA GLN A 37 -1.31 20.42 1.37
C GLN A 37 0.17 19.98 1.35
N GLY A 38 0.54 19.00 2.19
CA GLY A 38 1.90 18.43 2.20
C GLY A 38 2.15 17.53 0.99
N LEU A 39 1.10 16.90 0.47
CA LEU A 39 1.17 16.00 -0.70
C LEU A 39 1.49 16.72 -2.01
N GLU A 40 1.13 18.00 -2.13
CA GLU A 40 1.36 18.76 -3.36
C GLU A 40 2.78 19.33 -3.47
N SER A 41 3.50 19.46 -2.34
CA SER A 41 4.82 20.11 -2.30
C SER A 41 5.99 19.13 -2.31
N GLU A 42 5.80 17.90 -1.84
CA GLU A 42 6.79 16.83 -1.88
C GLU A 42 6.17 15.67 -2.66
N GLY A 43 6.81 15.29 -3.78
CA GLY A 43 6.37 14.14 -4.56
C GLY A 43 6.15 12.93 -3.64
N SER A 44 5.01 12.28 -3.81
CA SER A 44 4.57 11.20 -2.94
C SER A 44 4.77 9.87 -3.64
N ARG A 45 5.10 8.82 -2.88
CA ARG A 45 5.16 7.47 -3.42
C ARG A 45 3.84 7.06 -4.10
N ALA A 46 2.73 7.69 -3.70
CA ALA A 46 1.41 7.52 -4.31
C ALA A 46 1.38 7.90 -5.80
N ASP A 47 2.21 8.83 -6.26
CA ASP A 47 2.23 9.32 -7.65
C ASP A 47 2.61 8.22 -8.65
N SER A 48 3.27 7.16 -8.17
CA SER A 48 3.62 5.98 -8.97
C SER A 48 2.48 4.94 -9.09
N PHE A 49 1.30 5.17 -8.52
CA PHE A 49 0.21 4.19 -8.47
C PHE A 49 -1.13 4.81 -8.87
N GLU A 50 -1.93 4.04 -9.60
CA GLU A 50 -3.27 4.47 -10.05
C GLU A 50 -4.31 4.44 -8.93
N TYR A 51 -4.06 3.68 -7.87
CA TYR A 51 -4.97 3.52 -6.75
C TYR A 51 -4.22 3.31 -5.44
N VAL A 52 -4.68 4.00 -4.39
CA VAL A 52 -4.09 3.99 -3.05
C VAL A 52 -5.19 3.79 -2.01
N MET A 53 -4.94 2.91 -1.03
CA MET A 53 -5.79 2.70 0.13
C MET A 53 -4.98 2.82 1.42
N SER A 54 -5.60 3.37 2.46
CA SER A 54 -5.09 3.31 3.83
C SER A 54 -5.94 2.33 4.65
N GLY A 55 -5.30 1.45 5.40
CA GLY A 55 -5.97 0.41 6.18
C GLY A 55 -5.09 -0.11 7.32
N LYS A 56 -5.69 -0.85 8.24
CA LYS A 56 -5.00 -1.50 9.36
C LYS A 56 -5.07 -3.01 9.20
N VAL A 57 -3.96 -3.70 9.47
CA VAL A 57 -3.94 -5.16 9.55
C VAL A 57 -4.77 -5.59 10.77
N TYR A 58 -5.81 -6.40 10.55
CA TYR A 58 -6.72 -6.80 11.62
C TYR A 58 -6.40 -8.19 12.20
N ARG A 59 -5.90 -9.10 11.36
CA ARG A 59 -5.58 -10.48 11.70
C ARG A 59 -4.46 -10.95 10.79
N ILE A 60 -3.56 -11.73 11.36
CA ILE A 60 -2.55 -12.48 10.63
C ILE A 60 -2.83 -13.94 10.93
N GLU A 61 -3.19 -14.71 9.90
CA GLU A 61 -3.23 -16.17 9.96
C GLU A 61 -1.96 -16.71 9.32
N GLY A 62 -1.34 -17.70 9.95
CA GLY A 62 -0.19 -18.42 9.40
C GLY A 62 -0.55 -19.88 9.16
N ASP A 63 -0.23 -20.39 7.98
CA ASP A 63 -0.12 -21.82 7.75
C ASP A 63 1.27 -22.24 8.24
N GLU A 64 1.35 -22.93 9.39
CA GLU A 64 2.64 -23.38 9.96
C GLU A 64 3.42 -24.33 9.03
N ALA A 65 2.85 -24.73 7.88
CA ALA A 65 3.51 -25.57 6.88
C ALA A 65 4.49 -24.83 5.95
N ALA A 66 4.55 -23.49 5.97
CA ALA A 66 5.42 -22.71 5.08
C ALA A 66 6.82 -22.39 5.65
N MET A 67 7.13 -22.84 6.88
CA MET A 67 8.45 -22.67 7.48
C MET A 67 9.44 -23.76 7.01
N GLU A 68 9.61 -23.91 5.70
CA GLU A 68 10.87 -24.45 5.16
C GLU A 68 11.70 -23.23 4.73
N PRO A 69 12.85 -22.96 5.36
CA PRO A 69 13.69 -21.84 4.97
C PRO A 69 14.16 -22.08 3.55
N SER A 70 13.63 -21.31 2.60
CA SER A 70 14.21 -21.16 1.26
C SER A 70 15.51 -20.36 1.38
N SER A 71 16.50 -20.97 2.04
CA SER A 71 17.90 -20.59 2.04
C SER A 71 18.59 -21.45 0.97
N ARG A 72 18.44 -21.04 -0.29
CA ARG A 72 19.41 -21.32 -1.35
C ARG A 72 19.36 -20.20 -2.38
N LEU A 73 20.31 -19.28 -2.27
CA LEU A 73 21.18 -18.79 -3.35
C LEU A 73 22.29 -17.93 -2.74
#